data_AF-A0A7C7V5M3-F1
#
_entry.id   AF-A0A7C7V5M3-F1
#
_cell.length_a   1.000
_cell.length_b   1.000
_cell.length_c   1.000
_cell.angle_alpha   90.00
_cell.angle_beta   90.00
_cell.angle_gamma   90.00
#
_symmetry.space_group_name_H-M   'P 1'
#
loop_
_entity.id
_entity.type
_entity.pdbx_description
1 polymer ?
#
loop_
_entity_poly.entity_id
_entity_poly.type
_entity_poly.pdbx_seq_one_letter_code
_entity_poly.pdbx_strand_id
1 'polypeptide(L)'
;MEMLIIGIIAVLLFGKRLPEVGRSLGKGLLEFKRGLRDIEDEVDTAGSYTSTTTTTPTTLPSSSTDTEDQEEATAPKFEPPSSEPHPEEEEMPL
;
A
#
# COMPACT_ATOMS: atom_id res chain seq x y z
N MET A 1 3.54 -26.76 -33.17
CA MET A 1 2.19 -27.20 -33.62
C MET A 1 1.41 -27.90 -32.50
N GLU A 2 2.04 -28.14 -31.35
CA GLU A 2 1.53 -28.93 -30.23
C GLU A 2 0.24 -28.35 -29.65
N MET A 3 0.16 -27.03 -29.47
CA MET A 3 -1.02 -26.36 -28.90
C MET A 3 -2.27 -26.55 -29.77
N LEU A 4 -2.10 -26.60 -31.10
CA LEU A 4 -3.21 -26.82 -32.02
C LEU A 4 -3.70 -28.27 -31.94
N ILE A 5 -2.78 -29.24 -31.82
CA ILE A 5 -3.12 -30.66 -31.63
C ILE A 5 -3.88 -30.86 -30.31
N ILE A 6 -3.40 -30.27 -29.21
CA ILE A 6 -4.08 -30.33 -27.91
C ILE A 6 -5.46 -29.68 -28.00
N GLY A 7 -5.59 -28.53 -28.68
CA GLY A 7 -6.87 -27.88 -28.93
C GLY A 7 -7.85 -28.77 -29.71
N ILE A 8 -7.38 -29.44 -30.77
CA ILE A 8 -8.19 -30.38 -31.54
C ILE A 8 -8.64 -31.56 -30.65
N ILE A 9 -7.72 -32.15 -29.88
CA ILE A 9 -8.06 -33.26 -28.96
C ILE A 9 -9.11 -32.81 -27.94
N ALA A 10 -8.96 -31.61 -27.35
CA ALA A 10 -9.94 -31.05 -26.43
C ALA A 10 -11.30 -30.86 -27.11
N VAL A 11 -11.35 -30.36 -28.35
CA VAL A 11 -12.59 -30.24 -29.13
C VAL A 11 -13.19 -31.62 -29.44
N LEU A 12 -12.40 -32.66 -29.67
CA LEU A 12 -12.93 -34.02 -29.88
C LEU A 12 -13.50 -34.63 -28.60
N LEU A 13 -12.86 -34.40 -27.44
CA LEU A 13 -13.32 -34.90 -26.15
C LEU A 13 -14.57 -34.17 -25.65
N PHE A 14 -14.59 -32.84 -25.74
CA PHE A 14 -15.67 -32.01 -25.20
C PHE A 14 -16.73 -31.63 -26.25
N GLY A 15 -16.39 -31.65 -27.54
CA GLY A 15 -17.30 -31.37 -28.65
C GLY A 15 -18.01 -30.02 -28.49
N LYS A 16 -19.35 -30.08 -28.62
CA LYS A 16 -20.23 -28.91 -28.46
C LYS A 16 -20.30 -28.38 -27.02
N ARG A 17 -19.76 -29.10 -26.03
CA ARG A 17 -19.74 -28.66 -24.64
C ARG A 17 -18.57 -27.76 -24.31
N LEU A 18 -17.51 -27.71 -25.13
CA LEU A 18 -16.38 -26.80 -24.93
C LEU A 18 -16.79 -25.33 -24.63
N PRO A 19 -17.72 -24.69 -25.36
CA PRO A 19 -18.19 -23.33 -25.03
C PRO A 19 -18.95 -23.25 -23.70
N GLU A 20 -19.59 -24.33 -23.26
CA GLU A 20 -20.27 -24.41 -21.98
C GLU A 20 -19.26 -24.52 -20.83
N VAL A 21 -18.27 -25.42 -20.96
CA VAL A 21 -17.18 -25.57 -19.99
C VAL A 21 -16.35 -24.28 -19.89
N GLY A 22 -15.97 -23.68 -21.03
CA GLY A 22 -15.24 -22.42 -21.07
C GLY A 22 -16.01 -21.27 -20.42
N ARG A 23 -17.35 -21.20 -20.60
CA ARG A 23 -18.18 -20.22 -19.89
C ARG A 23 -18.23 -20.47 -18.39
N SER A 24 -18.35 -21.73 -17.95
CA SER A 24 -18.38 -22.07 -16.52
C SER A 24 -17.05 -21.75 -15.83
N LEU A 25 -15.92 -22.13 -16.44
CA LEU A 25 -14.57 -21.83 -15.94
C LEU A 25 -14.29 -20.33 -15.99
N GLY A 26 -14.69 -19.65 -17.06
CA GLY A 26 -14.51 -18.20 -17.20
C GLY A 26 -15.26 -17.41 -16.12
N LYS A 27 -16.49 -17.82 -15.79
CA LYS A 27 -17.24 -17.23 -14.67
C LYS A 27 -16.55 -17.48 -13.33
N GLY A 28 -16.13 -18.72 -13.06
CA GLY A 28 -15.41 -19.05 -11.82
C GLY A 28 -14.09 -18.28 -11.67
N LEU A 29 -13.32 -18.14 -12.75
CA LEU A 29 -12.08 -17.35 -12.74
C LEU A 29 -12.35 -15.85 -12.55
N LEU A 30 -13.44 -15.33 -13.12
CA LEU A 30 -13.84 -13.93 -12.94
C LEU A 30 -14.25 -13.64 -11.50
N GLU A 31 -15.06 -14.51 -10.90
CA GLU A 31 -15.47 -14.42 -9.49
C GLU A 31 -14.26 -14.56 -8.56
N PHE A 32 -13.37 -15.51 -8.84
CA PHE A 32 -12.11 -15.66 -8.11
C PHE A 32 -11.26 -14.40 -8.17
N LYS A 33 -11.05 -13.83 -9.38
CA LYS A 33 -10.30 -12.58 -9.55
C LYS A 33 -10.95 -11.41 -8.78
N ARG A 34 -12.28 -11.33 -8.76
CA ARG A 34 -12.99 -10.31 -7.99
C ARG A 34 -12.76 -10.50 -6.49
N GLY A 35 -12.92 -11.72 -5.99
CA GLY A 35 -12.66 -12.03 -4.58
C GLY A 35 -11.23 -11.72 -4.15
N LEU A 36 -10.24 -11.99 -5.01
CA LEU A 36 -8.83 -11.63 -4.73
C LEU A 36 -8.64 -10.11 -4.59
N ARG A 37 -9.29 -9.31 -5.46
CA ARG A 37 -9.20 -7.83 -5.39
C ARG A 37 -9.89 -7.29 -4.15
N ASP A 38 -11.05 -7.82 -3.80
CA ASP A 38 -11.77 -7.41 -2.59
C ASP A 38 -10.92 -7.67 -1.33
N ILE A 39 -10.16 -8.78 -1.28
CA ILE A 39 -9.22 -9.10 -0.19
C ILE A 39 -8.02 -8.14 -0.19
N GLU A 40 -7.44 -7.86 -1.35
CA GLU A 40 -6.32 -6.91 -1.48
C GLU A 40 -6.71 -5.52 -0.98
N ASP A 41 -7.89 -5.03 -1.38
CA ASP A 41 -8.45 -3.75 -0.94
C ASP A 41 -8.72 -3.71 0.58
N GLU A 42 -9.18 -4.83 1.17
CA GLU A 42 -9.39 -4.96 2.62
C GLU A 42 -8.07 -4.95 3.41
N VAL A 43 -7.01 -5.57 2.88
CA VAL A 43 -5.67 -5.57 3.50
C VAL A 43 -5.04 -4.17 3.46
N ASP A 44 -5.12 -3.47 2.32
CA ASP A 44 -4.61 -2.10 2.18
C ASP A 44 -5.35 -1.10 3.09
N THR A 45 -6.67 -1.29 3.20
CA THR A 45 -7.53 -0.52 4.09
C THR A 45 -7.22 -0.81 5.56
N ALA A 46 -7.06 -2.09 5.94
CA ALA A 46 -6.70 -2.52 7.28
C ALA A 46 -5.32 -2.00 7.72
N GLY A 47 -4.36 -1.91 6.80
CA GLY A 47 -3.03 -1.33 7.03
C GLY A 47 -3.05 0.20 7.19
N SER A 48 -4.05 0.89 6.62
CA SER A 48 -4.16 2.36 6.72
C SER A 48 -4.68 2.85 8.07
N TYR A 49 -5.40 2.03 8.85
CA TYR A 49 -5.88 2.45 10.18
C TYR A 49 -4.78 2.54 11.25
N THR A 50 -3.57 2.04 10.98
CA THR A 50 -2.39 2.24 11.84
C THR A 50 -1.45 3.35 11.34
N SER A 51 -1.80 4.06 10.26
CA SER A 51 -1.01 5.19 9.74
C SER A 51 -1.76 6.51 9.86
N THR A 52 -2.08 6.91 11.10
CA THR A 52 -2.37 8.31 11.44
C THR A 52 -1.13 8.96 12.05
N THR A 53 -0.09 9.19 11.24
CA THR A 53 0.86 10.31 11.36
C THR A 53 1.86 10.21 10.21
N THR A 54 1.69 10.98 9.14
CA THR A 54 2.78 11.74 8.48
C THR A 54 2.16 12.59 7.36
N THR A 55 2.07 13.87 7.68
CA THR A 55 1.94 15.08 6.87
C THR A 55 2.45 14.95 5.43
N THR A 56 1.57 15.16 4.45
CA THR A 56 1.96 15.58 3.09
C THR A 56 1.82 17.10 3.02
N PRO A 57 2.91 17.88 2.95
CA PRO A 57 2.82 19.31 2.69
C PRO A 57 2.34 19.53 1.25
N THR A 58 1.16 20.13 1.14
CA THR A 58 0.71 20.91 -0.02
C THR A 58 1.81 21.88 -0.45
N THR A 59 2.37 21.71 -1.65
CA THR A 59 3.17 22.72 -2.36
C THR A 59 2.55 22.89 -3.75
N LEU A 60 1.40 23.58 -3.80
CA LEU A 60 1.18 24.98 -4.19
C LEU A 60 1.24 25.24 -5.72
N PRO A 61 0.16 25.79 -6.31
CA PRO A 61 0.11 26.28 -7.68
C PRO A 61 0.96 27.54 -7.86
N SER A 62 1.61 27.68 -9.01
CA SER A 62 2.33 28.89 -9.39
C SER A 62 1.37 30.07 -9.57
N SER A 63 1.38 31.04 -8.65
CA SER A 63 0.99 32.41 -8.96
C SER A 63 1.87 33.40 -8.18
N SER A 64 2.66 34.15 -8.95
CA SER A 64 2.97 35.58 -8.80
C SER A 64 3.05 36.18 -7.38
N THR A 65 4.27 36.62 -7.07
CA THR A 65 4.69 37.80 -6.30
C THR A 65 3.58 38.79 -5.90
N ASP A 66 3.38 38.98 -4.59
CA ASP A 66 2.91 40.21 -3.92
C ASP A 66 2.98 39.90 -2.40
N THR A 67 3.95 40.44 -1.66
CA THR A 67 3.85 41.69 -0.88
C THR A 67 3.56 41.42 0.60
N GLU A 68 4.61 41.66 1.39
CA GLU A 68 4.67 42.22 2.74
C GLU A 68 4.01 41.49 3.93
N ASP A 69 4.71 41.65 5.07
CA ASP A 69 4.39 41.20 6.43
C ASP A 69 4.35 39.69 6.67
N GLN A 70 5.41 39.13 7.27
CA GLN A 70 5.30 38.47 8.58
C GLN A 70 6.67 38.36 9.27
N GLU A 71 6.58 38.61 10.57
CA GLU A 71 7.64 38.84 11.53
C GLU A 71 8.69 37.74 11.62
N GLU A 72 9.91 38.20 11.86
CA GLU A 72 11.09 37.45 12.24
C GLU A 72 10.83 36.57 13.50
N ALA A 73 10.52 35.29 13.31
CA ALA A 73 10.63 34.29 14.37
C ALA A 73 11.99 33.59 14.25
N THR A 74 12.98 34.10 14.98
CA THR A 74 14.26 33.41 15.20
C THR A 74 14.01 32.15 16.02
N ALA A 75 13.63 31.06 15.35
CA ALA A 75 13.41 29.78 15.99
C ALA A 75 14.71 29.34 16.71
N PRO A 76 14.69 29.10 18.03
CA PRO A 76 15.87 28.72 18.78
C PRO A 76 16.44 27.42 18.23
N LYS A 77 17.75 27.38 18.02
CA LYS A 77 18.44 26.20 17.50
C LYS A 77 18.29 25.06 18.51
N PHE A 78 17.57 24.01 18.12
CA PHE A 78 17.43 22.79 18.90
C PHE A 78 18.78 22.05 18.89
N GLU A 79 19.45 22.03 20.04
CA GLU A 79 20.58 21.16 20.29
C GLU A 79 20.05 19.90 21.01
N PRO A 80 20.17 18.71 20.41
CA PRO A 80 19.69 17.48 21.03
C PRO A 80 20.50 17.19 22.30
N PRO A 81 19.87 16.80 23.43
CA PRO A 81 20.60 16.47 24.64
C PRO A 81 21.53 15.28 24.38
N SER A 82 22.82 15.48 24.67
CA SER A 82 23.84 14.43 24.65
C SER A 82 23.36 13.27 25.53
N SER A 83 23.25 12.08 24.93
CA SER A 83 22.92 10.85 25.64
C SER A 83 24.13 10.42 26.47
N GLU A 84 24.28 10.97 27.67
CA GLU A 84 25.30 10.58 28.62
C GLU A 84 24.59 9.87 29.79
N PRO A 85 24.58 8.52 29.81
CA PRO A 85 24.03 7.79 30.94
C PRO A 85 24.99 8.00 32.10
N HIS A 86 24.51 8.71 33.11
CA HIS A 86 25.21 8.99 34.34
C HIS A 86 24.92 7.86 35.35
N PRO A 87 25.86 6.97 35.68
CA PRO A 87 25.72 6.11 36.84
C PRO A 87 26.29 6.86 38.04
N GLU A 88 25.47 7.73 38.63
CA GLU A 88 25.74 8.27 39.96
C GLU A 88 25.26 7.24 40.99
N GLU A 89 26.24 6.54 41.55
CA GLU A 89 26.37 6.13 42.96
C GLU A 89 25.08 6.15 43.80
N GLU A 90 24.46 4.97 43.94
CA GLU A 90 23.47 4.70 44.98
C GLU A 90 24.18 4.02 46.17
N GLU A 91 24.52 4.82 47.17
CA GLU A 91 25.14 4.41 48.43
C GLU A 91 24.10 3.75 49.37
N MET A 92 24.26 2.44 49.61
CA MET A 92 23.93 1.57 50.76
C MET A 92 22.60 1.71 51.55
N PRO A 93 22.02 0.56 51.97
CA PRO A 93 22.04 0.26 53.42
C PRO A 93 22.29 -1.22 53.77
N LEU A 94 23.16 -1.48 54.75
CA LEU A 94 23.12 -2.63 55.67
C LEU A 94 23.48 -2.19 57.09
#